data_AF-A0A3N5Z871-F1
#
_entry.id   AF-A0A3N5Z871-F1
#
_cell.length_a   1.000
_cell.length_b   1.000
_cell.length_c   1.000
_cell.angle_alpha   90.00
_cell.angle_beta   90.00
_cell.angle_gamma   90.00
#
_symmetry.space_group_name_H-M   'P 1'
#
loop_
_entity.id
_entity.type
_entity.pdbx_description
1 polymer ?
#
loop_
_entity_poly.entity_id
_entity_poly.type
_entity_poly.pdbx_seq_one_letter_code
_entity_poly.pdbx_strand_id
1 'polypeptide(L)'
;KSLRLARKLEPGFVLTVEPGIYIIPQLIDRWRAEGRFTEFVDYDAVDKLRDFGGIRIEDDVVVTESGCRVLGPAIPKEIDEVEGLARG
;
A
#
# COMPACT_ATOMS: atom_id res chain seq x y z
N LYS A 1 -8.21 -3.00 -15.91
CA LYS A 1 -7.88 -4.41 -15.57
C LYS A 1 -6.48 -4.45 -14.99
N SER A 2 -6.30 -4.78 -13.71
CA SER A 2 -5.17 -5.61 -13.25
C SER A 2 -5.24 -5.77 -11.72
N LEU A 3 -5.86 -6.86 -11.26
CA LEU A 3 -5.16 -7.70 -10.31
C LEU A 3 -4.28 -8.61 -11.17
N ARG A 4 -2.99 -8.75 -10.84
CA ARG A 4 -2.10 -9.67 -11.56
C ARG A 4 -2.63 -11.12 -11.54
N LEU A 5 -3.47 -11.44 -10.55
CA LEU A 5 -4.15 -12.71 -10.37
C LEU A 5 -5.65 -12.50 -10.11
N ALA A 6 -6.50 -12.71 -11.12
CA ALA A 6 -7.96 -12.70 -10.98
C ALA A 6 -8.53 -14.11 -10.73
N ARG A 7 -7.81 -14.93 -9.94
CA ARG A 7 -8.18 -16.32 -9.59
C ARG A 7 -8.55 -16.42 -8.11
N LYS A 8 -9.32 -17.44 -7.76
CA LYS A 8 -9.49 -17.83 -6.35
C LYS A 8 -8.14 -18.30 -5.80
N LEU A 9 -7.88 -18.01 -4.52
CA LEU A 9 -6.68 -18.47 -3.83
C LEU A 9 -6.80 -19.97 -3.54
N GLU A 10 -5.71 -20.71 -3.77
CA GLU A 10 -5.58 -22.14 -3.54
C GLU A 10 -4.35 -22.39 -2.65
N PRO A 11 -4.37 -23.40 -1.76
CA PRO A 11 -3.21 -23.76 -0.95
C PRO A 11 -1.97 -24.02 -1.82
N GLY A 12 -0.81 -23.51 -1.37
CA GLY A 12 0.46 -23.58 -2.10
C GLY A 12 0.73 -22.39 -3.02
N PHE A 13 -0.24 -21.51 -3.28
CA PHE A 13 0.04 -20.25 -3.98
C PHE A 13 0.96 -19.36 -3.16
N VAL A 14 1.92 -18.74 -3.83
CA VAL A 14 2.80 -17.70 -3.26
C VAL A 14 2.52 -16.39 -3.97
N LEU A 15 2.28 -15.33 -3.19
CA LEU A 15 1.92 -14.01 -3.68
C LEU A 15 2.38 -12.91 -2.72
N THR A 16 2.47 -11.70 -3.23
CA THR A 16 2.73 -10.49 -2.46
C THR A 16 1.42 -9.94 -1.89
N VAL A 17 1.47 -9.48 -0.64
CA VAL A 17 0.45 -8.61 -0.05
C VAL A 17 1.08 -7.22 0.09
N GLU A 18 0.75 -6.33 -0.83
CA GLU A 18 1.51 -5.09 -1.08
C GLU A 18 0.65 -3.80 -1.10
N PRO A 19 -0.23 -3.54 -0.11
CA PRO A 19 -1.01 -2.31 -0.09
C PRO A 19 -0.11 -1.07 -0.02
N GLY A 20 -0.48 -0.03 -0.76
CA GLY A 20 0.25 1.24 -0.76
C GLY A 20 -0.65 2.45 -0.97
N ILE A 21 -0.22 3.57 -0.40
CA ILE A 21 -0.84 4.89 -0.53
C ILE A 21 0.22 5.85 -1.06
N TYR A 22 -0.14 6.59 -2.10
CA TYR A 22 0.77 7.50 -2.78
C TYR A 22 0.09 8.84 -3.04
N ILE A 23 0.83 9.91 -2.80
CA ILE A 23 0.50 11.25 -3.26
C ILE A 23 1.25 11.45 -4.58
N ILE A 24 0.59 11.11 -5.69
CA ILE A 24 1.17 11.25 -7.04
C ILE A 24 0.70 12.59 -7.61
N PRO A 25 1.57 13.63 -7.66
CA PRO A 25 1.14 14.99 -7.96
C PRO A 25 0.39 15.11 -9.29
N GLN A 26 0.84 14.38 -10.32
CA GLN A 26 0.25 14.41 -11.65
C GLN A 26 -1.19 13.85 -11.68
N LEU A 27 -1.52 12.90 -10.81
CA LEU A 27 -2.88 12.37 -10.69
C LEU A 27 -3.77 13.32 -9.90
N ILE A 28 -3.25 13.89 -8.81
CA ILE A 28 -3.98 14.86 -7.98
C ILE A 28 -4.31 16.12 -8.78
N ASP A 29 -3.34 16.68 -9.50
CA ASP A 29 -3.54 17.86 -10.33
C ASP A 29 -4.60 17.61 -11.42
N ARG A 30 -4.53 16.44 -12.06
CA ARG A 30 -5.53 16.04 -13.07
C ARG A 30 -6.93 15.97 -12.46
N TRP A 31 -7.09 15.29 -11.32
CA TRP A 31 -8.41 15.14 -10.71
C TRP A 31 -8.97 16.46 -10.19
N ARG A 32 -8.12 17.35 -9.66
CA ARG A 32 -8.51 18.71 -9.28
C ARG A 32 -9.00 19.50 -10.50
N ALA A 33 -8.24 19.47 -11.61
CA ALA A 33 -8.61 20.16 -12.84
C ALA A 33 -9.89 19.60 -13.48
N GLU A 34 -10.13 18.28 -13.37
CA GLU A 34 -11.35 17.61 -13.82
C GLU A 34 -12.53 17.81 -12.86
N GLY A 35 -12.35 18.46 -11.71
CA GLY A 35 -13.39 18.66 -10.69
C GLY A 35 -13.89 17.36 -10.07
N ARG A 36 -13.04 16.32 -9.99
CA ARG A 36 -13.45 14.98 -9.54
C ARG A 36 -13.43 14.85 -8.02
N PHE A 37 -14.36 14.07 -7.49
CA PHE A 37 -14.40 13.65 -6.08
C PHE A 37 -14.31 14.80 -5.08
N THR A 38 -14.79 15.99 -5.43
CA THR A 38 -14.69 17.21 -4.61
C THR A 38 -15.44 17.12 -3.28
N GLU A 39 -16.39 16.19 -3.18
CA GLU A 39 -17.09 15.86 -1.92
C GLU A 39 -16.26 14.96 -0.99
N PHE A 40 -15.23 14.29 -1.50
CA PHE A 40 -14.40 13.32 -0.75
C PHE A 40 -12.95 13.76 -0.56
N VAL A 41 -12.42 14.59 -1.47
CA VAL A 41 -11.01 14.97 -1.51
C VAL A 41 -10.87 16.46 -1.19
N ASP A 42 -10.34 16.74 -0.01
CA ASP A 42 -9.78 18.07 0.30
C ASP A 42 -8.44 18.21 -0.41
N TYR A 43 -8.49 18.81 -1.61
CA TYR A 43 -7.30 18.99 -2.42
C TYR A 43 -6.28 19.95 -1.80
N ASP A 44 -6.71 20.91 -0.98
CA ASP A 44 -5.79 21.87 -0.34
C ASP A 44 -5.05 21.20 0.82
N ALA A 45 -5.69 20.25 1.52
CA ALA A 45 -5.01 19.40 2.49
C ALA A 45 -4.03 18.43 1.82
N VAL A 46 -4.42 17.79 0.71
CA VAL A 46 -3.55 16.84 -0.02
C VAL A 46 -2.32 17.55 -0.60
N ASP A 47 -2.45 18.78 -1.10
CA ASP A 47 -1.32 19.51 -1.69
C ASP A 47 -0.19 19.81 -0.68
N LYS A 48 -0.51 19.85 0.62
CA LYS A 48 0.51 19.97 1.69
C LYS A 48 1.40 18.73 1.80
N LEU A 49 0.96 17.59 1.25
CA LEU A 49 1.68 16.32 1.24
C LEU A 49 2.33 16.03 -0.12
N ARG A 50 2.45 17.04 -1.01
CA ARG A 50 2.89 16.86 -2.39
C ARG A 50 4.26 16.20 -2.54
N ASP A 51 5.18 16.50 -1.63
CA ASP A 51 6.54 15.95 -1.63
C ASP A 51 6.69 14.67 -0.80
N PHE A 52 5.58 14.14 -0.25
CA PHE A 52 5.59 12.92 0.57
C PHE A 52 5.94 11.66 -0.24
N GLY A 53 5.58 11.62 -1.52
CA GLY A 53 5.71 10.44 -2.35
C GLY A 53 4.67 9.38 -1.98
N GLY A 54 5.00 8.45 -1.09
CA GLY A 54 4.07 7.40 -0.67
C GLY A 54 4.71 6.30 0.17
N ILE A 55 3.85 5.41 0.67
CA ILE A 55 4.21 4.25 1.49
C ILE A 55 3.64 3.00 0.84
N ARG A 56 4.42 1.91 0.87
CA ARG A 56 3.97 0.55 0.59
C ARG A 56 4.56 -0.39 1.63
N ILE A 57 3.73 -1.26 2.17
CA ILE A 57 4.16 -2.36 3.04
C ILE A 57 3.90 -3.63 2.24
N GLU A 58 4.92 -4.48 2.12
CA GLU A 58 4.90 -5.65 1.25
C GLU A 58 5.47 -6.86 1.98
N ASP A 59 4.66 -7.92 2.04
CA ASP A 59 5.08 -9.24 2.53
C ASP A 59 4.86 -10.29 1.43
N ASP A 60 5.74 -11.27 1.38
CA ASP A 60 5.52 -12.51 0.64
C ASP A 60 4.73 -13.49 1.51
N VAL A 61 3.63 -14.04 0.99
CA VAL A 61 2.79 -14.99 1.72
C VAL A 61 2.57 -16.27 0.92
N VAL A 62 2.54 -17.39 1.63
CA VAL A 62 2.05 -18.67 1.10
C VAL A 62 0.63 -18.92 1.61
N VAL A 63 -0.28 -19.27 0.70
CA VAL A 63 -1.64 -19.70 1.03
C VAL A 63 -1.57 -21.13 1.58
N THR A 64 -2.27 -21.36 2.69
CA THR A 64 -2.39 -22.65 3.36
C THR A 64 -3.84 -23.14 3.28
N GLU A 65 -4.13 -24.35 3.75
CA GLU A 65 -5.49 -24.91 3.74
C GLU A 65 -6.51 -24.06 4.51
N SER A 66 -6.09 -23.35 5.56
CA SER A 66 -6.96 -22.60 6.46
C SER A 66 -6.65 -21.10 6.55
N GLY A 67 -5.73 -20.57 5.73
CA GLY A 67 -5.30 -19.17 5.81
C GLY A 67 -4.03 -18.89 5.03
N CYS A 68 -3.10 -18.12 5.59
CA CYS A 68 -1.80 -17.84 4.99
C CYS A 68 -0.67 -17.84 6.02
N ARG A 69 0.57 -17.89 5.55
CA ARG A 69 1.78 -17.72 6.35
C ARG A 69 2.72 -16.75 5.66
N VAL A 70 3.22 -15.76 6.40
CA VAL A 70 4.27 -14.85 5.93
C VAL A 70 5.58 -15.61 5.75
N LEU A 71 6.27 -15.33 4.66
CA LEU A 71 7.58 -15.89 4.34
C LEU A 71 8.67 -14.91 4.76
N GLY A 72 9.80 -15.44 5.23
CA GLY A 72 10.94 -14.63 5.66
C GLY A 72 10.88 -14.18 7.12
N PRO A 73 11.90 -13.42 7.56
CA PRO A 73 11.94 -12.86 8.90
C PRO A 73 10.84 -11.80 9.08
N ALA A 74 10.43 -11.57 10.33
CA ALA A 74 9.52 -10.49 10.65
C ALA A 74 10.16 -9.13 10.29
N ILE A 75 9.44 -8.34 9.48
CA ILE A 75 9.80 -6.97 9.17
C ILE A 75 9.01 -6.06 10.12
N PRO A 76 9.65 -5.13 10.85
CA PRO A 76 8.98 -4.12 11.65
C PRO A 76 7.92 -3.36 10.86
N LYS A 77 6.72 -3.27 11.41
CA LYS A 77 5.58 -2.61 10.75
C LYS A 77 4.89 -1.59 11.65
N GLU A 78 4.90 -1.84 12.96
CA GLU A 78 4.39 -0.87 13.92
C GLU A 78 5.36 0.30 14.04
N ILE A 79 4.84 1.50 14.33
CA ILE A 79 5.61 2.75 14.36
C ILE A 79 6.82 2.60 15.30
N ASP A 80 6.60 2.13 16.53
CA ASP A 80 7.65 1.98 17.54
C ASP A 80 8.73 0.97 17.11
N GLU A 81 8.35 -0.09 16.40
CA GLU A 81 9.31 -1.10 15.91
C GLU A 81 10.18 -0.52 14.79
N VAL A 82 9.57 0.22 13.86
CA VAL A 82 10.28 0.86 12.76
C VAL A 82 11.22 1.95 13.28
N GLU A 83 10.74 2.80 14.19
CA GLU A 83 11.57 3.83 14.84
C GLU A 83 12.68 3.22 15.68
N GLY A 84 12.40 2.12 16.39
CA GLY A 84 13.38 1.37 17.15
C GLY A 84 14.50 0.82 16.27
N LEU A 85 14.14 0.24 15.11
CA LEU A 85 15.11 -0.25 14.13
C LEU A 85 15.93 0.89 13.52
N ALA A 86 15.31 2.02 13.18
CA ALA A 86 15.99 3.13 12.51
C ALA A 86 16.97 3.91 13.42
N ARG A 87 16.80 3.81 14.75
CA ARG A 87 17.68 4.46 15.73
C ARG A 87 18.90 3.60 16.12
N GLY A 88 18.89 2.31 15.78
CA GLY A 88 20.00 1.36 16.05
C GLY A 88 20.99 1.29 14.90
#